data_AF-A0A1G2BBM4-F1
#
_entry.id   AF-A0A1G2BBM4-F1
#
_cell.length_a   1.000
_cell.length_b   1.000
_cell.length_c   1.000
_cell.angle_alpha   90.00
_cell.angle_beta   90.00
_cell.angle_gamma   90.00
#
_symmetry.space_group_name_H-M   'P 1'
#
loop_
_entity.id
_entity.type
_entity.pdbx_description
1 polymer ?
#
loop_
_entity_poly.entity_id
_entity_poly.type
_entity_poly.pdbx_seq_one_letter_code
_entity_poly.pdbx_strand_id
1 'polypeptide(L)'
;MKKINLYLLQSLVLLGGSIFAWWTIYHDFVRFFDKHYVLTNFTDCVVPNPLATPCFYGGICFVLALAWSVSIWLNKSAERQRVNQARIWWLLLAGTIFAWSNFGYQYYKFVQNSFRPTLGCSATIVQTPWQTSCFYGAAIFLTALVVASIIKFYKNRNR
;
A
#
# COMPACT_ATOMS: atom_id res chain seq x y z
N MET A 1 16.33 6.23 -27.88
CA MET A 1 15.72 5.71 -26.63
C MET A 1 15.17 6.88 -25.81
N LYS A 2 13.86 6.96 -25.59
CA LYS A 2 13.24 8.04 -24.79
C LYS A 2 13.73 7.91 -23.34
N LYS A 3 14.26 8.98 -22.74
CA LYS A 3 14.55 9.02 -21.30
C LYS A 3 13.23 8.80 -20.54
N ILE A 4 13.13 7.68 -19.83
CA ILE A 4 11.99 7.41 -18.96
C ILE A 4 11.99 8.47 -17.86
N ASN A 5 10.89 9.22 -17.74
CA ASN A 5 10.72 10.17 -16.64
C ASN A 5 10.44 9.37 -15.36
N LEU A 6 11.46 9.22 -14.52
CA LEU A 6 11.37 8.39 -13.31
C LEU A 6 10.29 8.89 -12.33
N TYR A 7 10.02 10.20 -12.27
CA TYR A 7 8.94 10.75 -11.42
C TYR A 7 7.54 10.39 -11.96
N LEU A 8 7.40 10.29 -13.28
CA LEU A 8 6.16 9.79 -13.89
C LEU A 8 5.99 8.31 -13.57
N LEU A 9 7.04 7.50 -13.70
CA LEU A 9 7.01 6.08 -13.33
C LEU A 9 6.61 5.90 -11.86
N GLN A 10 7.19 6.67 -10.93
CA GLN A 10 6.82 6.64 -9.52
C GLN A 10 5.33 6.95 -9.33
N SER A 11 4.82 7.97 -10.01
CA SER A 11 3.40 8.35 -9.93
C SER A 11 2.48 7.27 -10.50
N LEU A 12 2.88 6.59 -11.59
CA LEU A 12 2.11 5.47 -12.16
C LEU A 12 2.07 4.26 -11.23
N VAL A 13 3.19 3.91 -10.58
CA VAL A 13 3.23 2.81 -9.59
C VAL A 13 2.32 3.13 -8.40
N LEU A 14 2.37 4.36 -7.89
CA LEU A 14 1.52 4.80 -6.77
C LEU A 14 0.05 4.90 -7.15
N LEU A 15 -0.25 5.24 -8.40
CA LEU A 15 -1.61 5.21 -8.94
C LEU A 15 -2.15 3.78 -8.98
N GLY A 16 -1.36 2.84 -9.50
CA GLY A 16 -1.71 1.42 -9.48
C GLY A 16 -1.95 0.89 -8.07
N GLY A 17 -1.08 1.24 -7.12
CA GLY A 17 -1.27 0.91 -5.70
C GLY A 17 -2.52 1.51 -5.08
N SER A 18 -2.83 2.76 -5.42
CA SER A 18 -4.06 3.43 -4.96
C SER A 18 -5.29 2.71 -5.49
N ILE A 19 -5.36 2.46 -6.80
CA ILE A 19 -6.50 1.75 -7.42
C ILE A 19 -6.68 0.37 -6.78
N PHE A 20 -5.59 -0.40 -6.63
CA PHE A 20 -5.62 -1.73 -6.02
C PHE A 20 -6.13 -1.69 -4.57
N ALA A 21 -5.61 -0.78 -3.75
CA ALA A 21 -5.99 -0.67 -2.35
C ALA A 21 -7.46 -0.27 -2.20
N TRP A 22 -7.91 0.74 -2.95
CA TRP A 22 -9.30 1.21 -2.87
C TRP A 22 -10.30 0.22 -3.45
N TRP A 23 -9.91 -0.56 -4.48
CA TRP A 23 -10.71 -1.68 -4.96
C TRP A 23 -10.91 -2.76 -3.89
N THR A 24 -9.83 -3.11 -3.17
CA THR A 24 -9.90 -4.07 -2.06
C THR A 24 -10.79 -3.54 -0.93
N ILE A 25 -10.57 -2.29 -0.50
CA ILE A 25 -11.35 -1.63 0.54
C ILE A 25 -12.83 -1.58 0.16
N TYR A 26 -13.17 -1.26 -1.10
CA TYR A 26 -14.54 -1.24 -1.58
C TYR A 26 -15.21 -2.62 -1.40
N HIS A 27 -14.55 -3.70 -1.81
CA HIS A 27 -15.09 -5.05 -1.61
C HIS A 27 -15.23 -5.42 -0.13
N ASP A 28 -14.32 -4.95 0.73
CA ASP A 28 -14.43 -5.15 2.18
C ASP A 28 -15.62 -4.42 2.77
N PHE A 29 -15.88 -3.18 2.32
CA PHE A 29 -17.09 -2.45 2.66
C PHE A 29 -18.36 -3.17 2.21
N VAL A 30 -18.43 -3.61 0.96
CA VAL A 30 -19.61 -4.33 0.45
C VAL A 30 -19.89 -5.58 1.30
N ARG A 31 -18.87 -6.38 1.62
CA ARG A 31 -19.03 -7.57 2.47
C ARG A 31 -19.43 -7.24 3.90
N PHE A 32 -18.89 -6.14 4.45
CA PHE A 32 -19.26 -5.69 5.78
C PHE A 32 -20.72 -5.23 5.81
N PHE A 33 -21.14 -4.42 4.85
CA PHE A 33 -22.52 -3.92 4.75
C PHE A 33 -23.55 -5.03 4.52
N ASP A 34 -23.21 -6.06 3.74
CA ASP A 34 -24.07 -7.24 3.55
C ASP A 34 -24.38 -7.97 4.88
N LYS A 35 -23.48 -7.89 5.87
CA LYS A 35 -23.64 -8.54 7.18
C LYS A 35 -24.06 -7.59 8.30
N HIS A 36 -23.63 -6.33 8.21
CA HIS A 36 -23.79 -5.32 9.24
C HIS A 36 -24.30 -4.03 8.58
N TYR A 37 -25.58 -3.71 8.81
CA TYR A 37 -26.24 -2.54 8.23
C TYR A 37 -25.72 -1.18 8.75
N VAL A 38 -24.83 -1.18 9.76
CA VAL A 38 -24.37 0.03 10.46
C VAL A 38 -22.85 0.15 10.43
N LEU A 39 -22.35 1.24 9.86
CA LEU A 39 -20.92 1.57 9.70
C LEU A 39 -20.14 1.69 11.02
N THR A 40 -20.81 2.06 12.11
CA THR A 40 -20.19 2.35 13.40
C THR A 40 -20.11 1.15 14.34
N ASN A 41 -20.48 -0.05 13.87
CA ASN A 41 -20.29 -1.26 14.65
C ASN A 41 -18.83 -1.69 14.61
N PHE A 42 -18.18 -1.66 15.77
CA PHE A 42 -16.80 -2.10 15.97
C PHE A 42 -16.67 -3.27 16.97
N THR A 43 -17.76 -3.66 17.65
CA THR A 43 -17.80 -4.71 18.68
C THR A 43 -18.53 -5.97 18.16
N ASP A 44 -18.08 -7.16 18.58
CA ASP A 44 -18.69 -8.47 18.29
C ASP A 44 -18.95 -8.80 16.80
N CYS A 45 -18.11 -8.27 15.90
CA CYS A 45 -18.24 -8.52 14.47
C CYS A 45 -17.40 -9.73 14.04
N VAL A 46 -18.03 -10.71 13.38
CA VAL A 46 -17.34 -11.83 12.71
C VAL A 46 -16.47 -11.32 11.54
N VAL A 47 -16.87 -10.20 10.94
CA VAL A 47 -16.13 -9.48 9.90
C VAL A 47 -15.64 -8.16 10.50
N PRO A 48 -14.31 -7.92 10.60
CA PRO A 48 -13.80 -6.67 11.14
C PRO A 48 -14.26 -5.48 10.30
N ASN A 49 -14.51 -4.35 10.97
CA ASN A 49 -14.88 -3.10 10.30
C ASN A 49 -13.75 -2.66 9.35
N PRO A 50 -14.02 -2.43 8.05
CA PRO A 50 -13.02 -2.04 7.07
C PRO A 50 -12.16 -0.83 7.48
N LEU A 51 -12.75 0.12 8.22
CA LEU A 51 -12.04 1.33 8.70
C LEU A 51 -10.96 1.02 9.74
N ALA A 52 -11.08 -0.11 10.45
CA ALA A 52 -10.09 -0.57 11.42
C ALA A 52 -9.05 -1.52 10.81
N THR A 53 -9.15 -1.83 9.51
CA THR A 53 -8.24 -2.78 8.86
C THR A 53 -6.93 -2.12 8.42
N PRO A 54 -5.79 -2.86 8.44
CA PRO A 54 -4.53 -2.37 7.89
C PRO A 54 -4.62 -1.93 6.42
N CYS A 55 -5.52 -2.54 5.64
CA CYS A 55 -5.73 -2.21 4.23
C CYS A 55 -6.23 -0.77 4.04
N PHE A 56 -7.12 -0.29 4.91
CA PHE A 56 -7.65 1.07 4.86
C PHE A 56 -6.54 2.12 5.06
N TYR A 57 -5.72 1.95 6.11
CA TYR A 57 -4.58 2.83 6.36
C TYR A 57 -3.51 2.77 5.26
N GLY A 58 -3.29 1.58 4.67
CA GLY A 58 -2.45 1.42 3.49
C GLY A 58 -2.98 2.20 2.28
N GLY A 59 -4.29 2.16 2.03
CA GLY A 59 -4.95 2.91 0.95
C GLY A 59 -4.84 4.42 1.11
N ILE A 60 -4.99 4.93 2.33
CA ILE A 60 -4.76 6.35 2.65
C ILE A 60 -3.30 6.72 2.35
N CYS A 61 -2.34 5.90 2.79
CA CYS A 61 -0.92 6.15 2.56
C CYS A 61 -0.59 6.18 1.06
N PHE A 62 -1.17 5.30 0.24
CA PHE A 62 -1.00 5.33 -1.21
C PHE A 62 -1.51 6.62 -1.85
N VAL A 63 -2.70 7.11 -1.45
CA VAL A 63 -3.26 8.36 -1.99
C VAL A 63 -2.40 9.55 -1.61
N LEU A 64 -1.97 9.63 -0.34
CA LEU A 64 -1.08 10.70 0.12
C LEU A 64 0.25 10.67 -0.63
N ALA A 65 0.84 9.49 -0.80
CA ALA A 65 2.08 9.33 -1.56
C ALA A 65 1.88 9.69 -3.04
N LEU A 66 0.78 9.30 -3.66
CA LEU A 66 0.45 9.64 -5.05
C LEU A 66 0.32 11.16 -5.24
N ALA A 67 -0.49 11.82 -4.42
CA ALA A 67 -0.67 13.27 -4.47
C ALA A 67 0.68 13.99 -4.32
N TRP A 68 1.51 13.54 -3.39
CA TRP A 68 2.84 14.10 -3.19
C TRP A 68 3.76 13.82 -4.39
N SER A 69 3.75 12.61 -4.96
CA SER A 69 4.53 12.25 -6.16
C SER A 69 4.17 13.10 -7.36
N VAL A 70 2.87 13.31 -7.61
CA VAL A 70 2.39 14.20 -8.67
C VAL A 70 2.87 15.63 -8.44
N SER A 71 2.82 16.12 -7.19
CA SER A 71 3.36 17.45 -6.86
C SER A 71 4.85 17.56 -7.18
N ILE A 72 5.65 16.52 -6.94
CA ILE A 72 7.10 16.49 -7.26
C ILE A 72 7.31 16.53 -8.76
N TRP A 73 6.53 15.75 -9.52
CA TRP A 73 6.61 15.70 -10.97
C TRP A 73 6.29 17.05 -11.63
N LEU A 74 5.29 17.78 -11.12
CA LEU A 74 4.90 19.10 -11.63
C LEU A 74 5.85 20.23 -11.22
N ASN A 75 6.67 20.04 -10.19
CA ASN A 75 7.60 21.05 -9.71
C ASN A 75 8.80 21.23 -10.66
N LYS A 76 9.12 22.48 -11.03
CA LYS A 76 10.27 22.81 -11.90
C LYS A 76 11.61 22.96 -11.16
N SER A 77 11.58 23.21 -9.85
CA SER A 77 12.79 23.41 -9.05
C SER A 77 13.46 22.08 -8.68
N ALA A 78 14.69 21.87 -9.13
CA ALA A 78 15.48 20.67 -8.83
C ALA A 78 15.74 20.46 -7.33
N GLU A 79 15.93 21.54 -6.55
CA GLU A 79 16.16 21.47 -5.11
C GLU A 79 14.90 20.98 -4.36
N ARG A 80 13.76 21.65 -4.57
CA ARG A 80 12.46 21.25 -4.01
C ARG A 80 12.08 19.80 -4.35
N GLN A 81 12.33 19.37 -5.59
CA GLN A 81 12.15 17.96 -5.97
C GLN A 81 13.01 17.02 -5.11
N ARG A 82 14.27 17.35 -4.81
CA ARG A 82 15.16 16.50 -4.01
C ARG A 82 14.69 16.38 -2.56
N VAL A 83 14.33 17.49 -1.93
CA VAL A 83 13.84 17.52 -0.54
C VAL A 83 12.55 16.71 -0.42
N ASN A 84 11.59 16.94 -1.32
CA ASN A 84 10.33 16.21 -1.32
C ASN A 84 10.52 14.73 -1.68
N GLN A 85 11.47 14.40 -2.57
CA GLN A 85 11.81 13.01 -2.87
C GLN A 85 12.38 12.27 -1.65
N ALA A 86 13.17 12.95 -0.81
CA ALA A 86 13.65 12.34 0.43
C ALA A 86 12.51 12.08 1.43
N ARG A 87 11.51 12.97 1.48
CA ARG A 87 10.31 12.82 2.33
C ARG A 87 9.42 11.67 1.88
N ILE A 88 9.08 11.61 0.59
CA ILE A 88 8.27 10.50 0.05
C ILE A 88 9.01 9.16 0.19
N TRP A 89 10.35 9.15 0.08
CA TRP A 89 11.13 7.94 0.32
C TRP A 89 10.97 7.42 1.76
N TRP A 90 10.99 8.31 2.77
CA TRP A 90 10.75 7.92 4.16
C TRP A 90 9.31 7.44 4.39
N LEU A 91 8.33 8.10 3.78
CA LEU A 91 6.93 7.67 3.81
C LEU A 91 6.77 6.26 3.23
N LEU A 92 7.37 6.00 2.06
CA LEU A 92 7.31 4.70 1.39
C LEU A 92 8.09 3.63 2.16
N LEU A 93 9.18 3.97 2.82
CA LEU A 93 9.90 3.05 3.70
C LEU A 93 9.03 2.63 4.88
N ALA A 94 8.42 3.60 5.58
CA ALA A 94 7.50 3.33 6.67
C ALA A 94 6.29 2.50 6.21
N GLY A 95 5.69 2.85 5.07
CA GLY A 95 4.59 2.09 4.46
C GLY A 95 4.99 0.65 4.07
N THR A 96 6.21 0.46 3.57
CA THR A 96 6.76 -0.86 3.24
C THR A 96 6.90 -1.71 4.51
N ILE A 97 7.52 -1.16 5.56
CA ILE A 97 7.67 -1.86 6.85
C ILE A 97 6.29 -2.24 7.38
N PHE A 98 5.35 -1.28 7.43
CA PHE A 98 3.98 -1.51 7.88
C PHE A 98 3.29 -2.64 7.09
N ALA A 99 3.33 -2.60 5.76
CA ALA A 99 2.66 -3.59 4.92
C ALA A 99 3.30 -4.98 5.07
N TRP A 100 4.62 -5.09 5.08
CA TRP A 100 5.33 -6.36 5.27
C TRP A 100 5.17 -6.93 6.68
N SER A 101 5.07 -6.10 7.72
CA SER A 101 4.75 -6.56 9.07
C SER A 101 3.34 -7.16 9.15
N ASN A 102 2.35 -6.52 8.53
CA ASN A 102 0.97 -7.04 8.49
C ASN A 102 0.84 -8.31 7.65
N PHE A 103 1.57 -8.40 6.53
CA PHE A 103 1.67 -9.64 5.77
C PHE A 103 2.37 -10.74 6.57
N GLY A 104 3.51 -10.43 7.21
CA GLY A 104 4.26 -11.38 8.05
C GLY A 104 3.43 -11.92 9.20
N TYR A 105 2.62 -11.08 9.85
CA TYR A 105 1.69 -11.52 10.89
C TYR A 105 0.63 -12.50 10.38
N GLN A 106 0.06 -12.27 9.19
CA GLN A 106 -0.84 -13.25 8.57
C GLN A 106 -0.12 -14.52 8.16
N TYR A 107 1.06 -14.41 7.56
CA TYR A 107 1.87 -15.57 7.19
C TYR A 107 2.15 -16.45 8.42
N TYR A 108 2.49 -15.83 9.54
CA TYR A 108 2.64 -16.52 10.82
C TYR A 108 1.36 -17.25 11.25
N LYS A 109 0.18 -16.60 11.17
CA LYS A 109 -1.11 -17.27 11.44
C LYS A 109 -1.37 -18.45 10.50
N PHE A 110 -1.01 -18.34 9.22
CA PHE A 110 -1.12 -19.44 8.27
C PHE A 110 -0.25 -20.63 8.66
N VAL A 111 1.00 -20.37 9.05
CA VAL A 111 1.92 -21.42 9.51
C VAL A 111 1.40 -22.08 10.79
N GLN A 112 0.91 -21.29 11.75
CA GLN A 112 0.31 -21.83 12.98
C GLN A 112 -0.91 -22.70 12.72
N ASN A 113 -1.73 -22.37 11.73
CA ASN A 113 -2.90 -23.15 11.34
C ASN A 113 -2.59 -24.28 10.33
N SER A 114 -1.33 -24.69 10.21
CA SER A 114 -0.88 -25.78 9.31
C SER A 114 -1.31 -25.57 7.85
N PHE A 115 -1.25 -24.32 7.37
CA PHE A 115 -1.65 -23.95 6.01
C PHE A 115 -3.12 -24.27 5.66
N ARG A 116 -3.98 -24.40 6.66
CA ARG A 116 -5.43 -24.48 6.45
C ARG A 116 -5.97 -23.12 5.97
N PRO A 117 -7.11 -23.10 5.26
CA PRO A 117 -7.76 -21.85 4.89
C PRO A 117 -8.06 -21.01 6.13
N THR A 118 -7.56 -19.77 6.16
CA THR A 118 -7.78 -18.83 7.27
C THR A 118 -8.41 -17.53 6.75
N LEU A 119 -8.98 -16.75 7.67
CA LEU A 119 -9.48 -15.41 7.36
C LEU A 119 -8.29 -14.45 7.17
N GLY A 120 -8.16 -13.88 5.97
CA GLY A 120 -7.16 -12.86 5.66
C GLY A 120 -7.53 -11.46 6.15
N CYS A 121 -6.66 -10.48 5.89
CA CYS A 121 -6.87 -9.03 6.18
C CYS A 121 -8.25 -8.48 5.75
N SER A 122 -8.79 -9.04 4.67
CA SER A 122 -10.00 -8.60 3.95
C SER A 122 -11.24 -9.46 4.32
N ALA A 123 -11.16 -10.19 5.43
CA ALA A 123 -12.18 -11.14 5.91
C ALA A 123 -12.58 -12.21 4.88
N THR A 124 -11.72 -12.45 3.88
CA THR A 124 -11.87 -13.50 2.88
C THR A 124 -11.15 -14.75 3.34
N ILE A 125 -11.73 -15.90 3.03
CA ILE A 125 -11.02 -17.18 3.14
C ILE A 125 -9.94 -17.20 2.06
N VAL A 126 -8.69 -17.32 2.49
CA VAL A 126 -7.53 -17.39 1.61
C VAL A 126 -6.89 -18.76 1.73
N GLN A 127 -6.61 -19.39 0.58
CA GLN A 127 -6.01 -20.74 0.52
C GLN A 127 -4.49 -20.69 0.64
N THR A 128 -3.87 -19.60 0.18
CA THR A 128 -2.42 -19.42 0.22
C THR A 128 -2.08 -17.99 0.69
N PRO A 129 -0.95 -17.80 1.39
CA PRO A 129 -0.55 -16.47 1.86
C PRO A 129 -0.26 -15.49 0.72
N TRP A 130 0.19 -15.99 -0.44
CA TRP A 130 0.59 -15.20 -1.61
C TRP A 130 -0.58 -14.59 -2.38
N GLN A 131 -1.80 -15.06 -2.14
CA GLN A 131 -3.02 -14.54 -2.76
C GLN A 131 -3.70 -13.45 -1.91
N THR A 132 -3.11 -13.08 -0.78
CA THR A 132 -3.70 -12.08 0.12
C THR A 132 -3.55 -10.67 -0.45
N SER A 133 -4.58 -9.83 -0.26
CA SER A 133 -4.50 -8.41 -0.59
C SER A 133 -3.34 -7.70 0.14
N CYS A 134 -3.03 -8.17 1.35
CA CYS A 134 -1.91 -7.69 2.15
C CYS A 134 -0.53 -8.01 1.50
N PHE A 135 -0.35 -9.17 0.86
CA PHE A 135 0.86 -9.46 0.08
C PHE A 135 1.02 -8.52 -1.12
N TYR A 136 -0.03 -8.38 -1.93
CA TYR A 136 -0.01 -7.49 -3.10
C TYR A 136 0.25 -6.04 -2.70
N GLY A 137 -0.39 -5.54 -1.64
CA GLY A 137 -0.13 -4.21 -1.11
C GLY A 137 1.33 -4.02 -0.67
N ALA A 138 1.89 -5.01 0.05
CA ALA A 138 3.28 -4.98 0.48
C ALA A 138 4.27 -4.99 -0.71
N ALA A 139 3.98 -5.78 -1.74
CA ALA A 139 4.76 -5.82 -2.97
C ALA A 139 4.75 -4.46 -3.70
N ILE A 140 3.57 -3.82 -3.82
CA ILE A 140 3.46 -2.52 -4.49
C ILE A 140 4.18 -1.42 -3.70
N PHE A 141 4.07 -1.39 -2.37
CA PHE A 141 4.82 -0.46 -1.53
C PHE A 141 6.34 -0.63 -1.72
N LEU A 142 6.81 -1.89 -1.76
CA LEU A 142 8.21 -2.20 -2.01
C LEU A 142 8.64 -1.74 -3.39
N THR A 143 7.84 -1.98 -4.44
CA THR A 143 8.13 -1.48 -5.80
C THR A 143 8.22 0.04 -5.83
N ALA A 144 7.28 0.74 -5.18
CA ALA A 144 7.30 2.20 -5.08
C ALA A 144 8.56 2.71 -4.35
N LEU A 145 8.96 2.04 -3.26
CA LEU A 145 10.18 2.35 -2.51
C LEU A 145 11.45 2.13 -3.36
N VAL A 146 11.51 1.05 -4.15
CA VAL A 146 12.63 0.78 -5.06
C VAL A 146 12.74 1.90 -6.11
N VAL A 147 11.63 2.28 -6.75
CA VAL A 147 11.62 3.40 -7.71
C VAL A 147 12.05 4.70 -7.03
N ALA A 148 11.53 5.00 -5.84
CA ALA A 148 11.91 6.19 -5.10
C ALA A 148 13.40 6.21 -4.71
N SER A 149 13.96 5.04 -4.37
CA SER A 149 15.37 4.85 -4.06
C SER A 149 16.24 5.10 -5.28
N ILE A 150 15.88 4.55 -6.44
CA ILE A 150 16.58 4.79 -7.71
C ILE A 150 16.65 6.29 -8.01
N ILE A 151 15.53 7.02 -7.89
CA ILE A 151 15.49 8.47 -8.11
C ILE A 151 16.40 9.21 -7.12
N LYS A 152 16.31 8.87 -5.83
CA LYS A 152 17.09 9.51 -4.76
C LYS A 152 18.59 9.30 -4.96
N PHE A 153 19.03 8.08 -5.26
CA PHE A 153 20.45 7.76 -5.44
C PHE A 153 21.01 8.26 -6.76
N TYR A 154 20.26 8.17 -7.86
CA TYR A 154 20.69 8.67 -9.17
C TYR A 154 20.97 10.19 -9.12
N LYS A 155 20.07 10.95 -8.47
CA LYS A 155 20.24 12.40 -8.33
C LYS A 155 21.36 12.80 -7.36
N ASN A 156 21.72 11.93 -6.43
CA ASN A 156 22.84 12.17 -5.51
C ASN A 156 24.20 11.88 -6.15
N ARG A 157 24.27 10.97 -7.14
CA ARG A 157 25.51 10.59 -7.84
C ARG A 157 25.90 11.56 -8.96
N ASN A 158 24.95 12.23 -9.59
CA ASN A 158 25.20 13.21 -10.66
C ASN A 158 25.44 14.63 -10.13
N ARG A 159 26.10 14.74 -8.97
CA ARG A 159 26.44 15.98 -8.28
C ARG A 159 27.93 15.97 -7.99
#